data_AF-A0A1M7MML0-F1
#
_entry.id   AF-A0A1M7MML0-F1
#
_cell.length_a   1.000
_cell.length_b   1.000
_cell.length_c   1.000
_cell.angle_alpha   90.00
_cell.angle_beta   90.00
_cell.angle_gamma   90.00
#
_symmetry.space_group_name_H-M   'P 1'
#
loop_
_entity.id
_entity.type
_entity.pdbx_description
1 polymer ?
#
loop_
_entity_poly.entity_id
_entity_poly.type
_entity_poly.pdbx_seq_one_letter_code
_entity_poly.pdbx_strand_id
1 'polypeptide(L)'
;EGREGLIRYKLGFPNLEVKYSLSNYLLNYLVEDYRKKEINRTLIYKAVLENDFEKMKEVFHSFFASIPAEWYRKNDLAGYEGYYASIFYCYFSSLGFKVIAEDATNYGKIDMSVFLDGRVYIFEFKVVEYVPEGRAIEQLKNKRYYEKYAGNFNEVYLIGVEFSKEKRNIVGFDVEKIKI
;
A
#
# COMPACT_ATOMS: atom_id res chain seq x y z
N GLU A 1 -49.62 -1.68 -6.24
CA GLU A 1 -48.58 -1.19 -5.33
C GLU A 1 -47.25 -1.82 -5.70
N GLY A 2 -46.26 -0.99 -6.05
CA GLY A 2 -44.95 -1.43 -6.53
C GLY A 2 -44.08 -1.88 -5.36
N ARG A 3 -43.42 -3.02 -5.50
CA ARG A 3 -42.44 -3.50 -4.51
C ARG A 3 -41.27 -2.53 -4.48
N GLU A 4 -41.09 -1.81 -3.38
CA GLU A 4 -39.89 -1.02 -3.15
C GLU A 4 -38.68 -1.96 -3.04
N GLY A 5 -37.73 -1.79 -3.96
CA GLY A 5 -36.49 -2.55 -3.97
C GLY A 5 -35.59 -2.19 -2.78
N LEU A 6 -34.69 -3.10 -2.42
CA LEU A 6 -33.74 -2.91 -1.33
C LEU A 6 -32.70 -1.83 -1.71
N ILE A 7 -32.79 -0.64 -1.12
CA ILE A 7 -31.78 0.42 -1.31
C ILE A 7 -30.52 0.04 -0.53
N ARG A 8 -29.38 -0.04 -1.21
CA ARG A 8 -28.06 -0.26 -0.61
C ARG A 8 -27.18 0.96 -0.83
N TYR A 9 -26.54 1.40 0.24
CA TYR A 9 -25.57 2.49 0.20
C TYR A 9 -24.15 1.95 0.36
N LYS A 10 -23.20 2.54 -0.37
CA LYS A 10 -21.77 2.30 -0.20
C LYS A 10 -21.14 3.56 0.35
N LEU A 11 -20.49 3.46 1.51
CA LEU A 11 -19.72 4.57 2.06
C LEU A 11 -18.52 4.85 1.14
N GLY A 12 -18.26 6.12 0.90
CA GLY A 12 -17.17 6.59 0.05
C GLY A 12 -16.77 8.02 0.40
N PHE A 13 -15.86 8.58 -0.39
CA PHE A 13 -15.44 9.97 -0.24
C PHE A 13 -16.32 10.90 -1.09
N PRO A 14 -16.70 12.08 -0.59
CA PRO A 14 -17.47 13.05 -1.36
C PRO A 14 -16.76 13.52 -2.63
N ASN A 15 -15.43 13.69 -2.56
CA ASN A 15 -14.57 14.09 -3.67
C ASN A 15 -13.10 13.72 -3.39
N LEU A 16 -12.21 13.99 -4.35
CA LEU A 16 -10.79 13.69 -4.25
C LEU A 16 -10.09 14.53 -3.17
N GLU A 17 -10.42 15.82 -3.04
CA GLU A 17 -9.84 16.72 -2.04
C GLU A 17 -10.08 16.23 -0.60
N VAL A 18 -11.31 15.78 -0.30
CA VAL A 18 -11.67 15.21 1.00
C VAL A 18 -10.90 13.90 1.24
N LYS A 19 -10.76 13.05 0.22
CA LYS A 19 -9.94 11.84 0.31
C LYS A 19 -8.48 12.18 0.64
N TYR A 20 -7.90 13.12 -0.10
CA TYR A 20 -6.51 13.55 0.10
C TYR A 20 -6.30 14.15 1.48
N SER A 21 -7.17 15.08 1.89
CA SER A 21 -7.09 15.74 3.18
C SER A 21 -7.25 14.76 4.34
N LEU A 22 -8.19 13.81 4.26
CA LEU A 22 -8.36 12.79 5.29
C LEU A 22 -7.17 11.83 5.36
N SER A 23 -6.70 11.31 4.22
CA SER A 23 -5.51 10.44 4.20
C SER A 23 -4.28 11.18 4.73
N ASN A 24 -4.14 12.46 4.40
CA ASN A 24 -3.06 13.30 4.90
C ASN A 24 -3.15 13.52 6.42
N TYR A 25 -4.36 13.76 6.93
CA TYR A 25 -4.63 13.91 8.36
C TYR A 25 -4.35 12.62 9.13
N LEU A 26 -4.80 11.47 8.63
CA LEU A 26 -4.50 10.17 9.22
C LEU A 26 -2.99 9.91 9.23
N LEU A 27 -2.30 10.22 8.13
CA LEU A 27 -0.85 10.10 8.08
C LEU A 27 -0.14 11.06 9.07
N ASN A 28 -0.70 12.25 9.34
CA ASN A 28 -0.20 13.13 10.41
C ASN A 28 -0.43 12.52 11.80
N TYR A 29 -1.59 11.91 12.02
CA TYR A 29 -1.86 11.24 13.29
C TYR A 29 -0.81 10.14 13.53
N LEU A 30 -0.49 9.33 12.52
CA LEU A 30 0.51 8.26 12.64
C LEU A 30 1.96 8.74 12.83
N VAL A 31 2.27 10.03 12.65
CA VAL A 31 3.65 10.53 12.50
C VAL A 31 3.79 11.89 13.19
N GLU A 32 4.59 11.95 14.25
CA GLU A 32 4.78 13.21 14.99
C GLU A 32 5.72 14.22 14.28
N ASP A 33 6.50 13.79 13.28
CA ASP A 33 7.43 14.64 12.51
C ASP A 33 6.85 15.06 11.14
N TYR A 34 6.10 16.18 11.15
CA TYR A 34 5.45 16.76 9.97
C TYR A 34 6.42 17.13 8.83
N ARG A 35 7.66 17.55 9.13
CA ARG A 35 8.61 18.01 8.10
C ARG A 35 9.21 16.83 7.35
N LYS A 36 9.61 15.78 8.07
CA LYS A 36 10.11 14.55 7.43
C LYS A 36 9.04 13.91 6.55
N LYS A 37 7.78 13.97 6.95
CA LYS A 37 6.66 13.48 6.15
C LYS A 37 6.56 14.18 4.78
N GLU A 38 6.59 15.51 4.72
CA GLU A 38 6.45 16.22 3.43
C GLU A 38 7.64 15.97 2.49
N ILE A 39 8.84 15.84 3.07
CA ILE A 39 10.03 15.39 2.32
C ILE A 39 9.80 13.98 1.77
N ASN A 40 9.35 13.04 2.62
CA ASN A 40 9.08 11.67 2.24
C ASN A 40 7.98 11.55 1.17
N ARG A 41 6.92 12.38 1.24
CA ARG A 41 5.89 12.45 0.19
C ARG A 41 6.50 12.78 -1.16
N THR A 42 7.34 13.82 -1.21
CA THR A 42 8.01 14.22 -2.45
C THR A 42 8.95 13.13 -2.96
N LEU A 43 9.68 12.47 -2.06
CA LEU A 43 10.61 11.39 -2.41
C LEU A 43 9.88 10.14 -2.94
N ILE A 44 8.79 9.70 -2.30
CA ILE A 44 7.97 8.58 -2.80
C ILE A 44 7.37 8.93 -4.15
N TYR A 45 6.84 10.14 -4.31
CA TYR A 45 6.27 10.57 -5.59
C TYR A 45 7.28 10.44 -6.73
N LYS A 46 8.50 10.95 -6.54
CA LYS A 46 9.59 10.80 -7.52
C LYS A 46 9.97 9.34 -7.76
N ALA A 47 10.13 8.56 -6.68
CA ALA A 47 10.47 7.16 -6.77
C ALA A 47 9.45 6.36 -7.61
N VAL A 48 8.15 6.63 -7.46
CA VAL A 48 7.10 5.96 -8.24
C VAL A 48 7.12 6.42 -9.69
N LEU A 49 7.28 7.73 -9.96
CA LEU A 49 7.39 8.26 -11.32
C LEU A 49 8.55 7.63 -12.11
N GLU A 50 9.70 7.52 -11.45
CA GLU A 50 10.96 7.04 -12.05
C GLU A 50 11.08 5.50 -12.01
N ASN A 51 10.11 4.79 -11.41
CA ASN A 51 10.20 3.35 -11.08
C ASN A 51 11.46 2.99 -10.26
N ASP A 52 11.91 3.91 -9.39
CA ASP A 52 13.02 3.68 -8.47
C ASP A 52 12.50 2.97 -7.20
N PHE A 53 12.40 1.65 -7.30
CA PHE A 53 11.87 0.80 -6.22
C PHE A 53 12.78 0.72 -5.00
N GLU A 54 14.11 0.82 -5.19
CA GLU A 54 15.03 0.85 -4.06
C GLU A 54 14.85 2.16 -3.29
N LYS A 55 14.67 3.28 -3.99
CA LYS A 55 14.35 4.55 -3.33
C LYS A 55 13.01 4.51 -2.60
N MET A 56 11.99 3.90 -3.21
CA MET A 56 10.69 3.69 -2.57
C MET A 56 10.86 2.94 -1.24
N LYS A 57 11.57 1.81 -1.27
CA LYS A 57 11.89 1.00 -0.10
C LYS A 57 12.65 1.80 0.96
N GLU A 58 13.69 2.54 0.59
CA GLU A 58 14.45 3.38 1.52
C GLU A 58 13.55 4.39 2.26
N VAL A 59 12.66 5.06 1.52
CA VAL A 59 11.79 6.08 2.10
C VAL A 59 10.78 5.44 3.06
N PHE A 60 10.16 4.33 2.69
CA PHE A 60 9.26 3.62 3.61
C PHE A 60 10.02 3.05 4.81
N HIS A 61 11.21 2.48 4.63
CA HIS A 61 12.01 1.97 5.74
C HIS A 61 12.41 3.08 6.72
N SER A 62 12.85 4.23 6.21
CA SER A 62 13.15 5.42 7.02
C SER A 62 11.91 5.93 7.75
N PHE A 63 10.75 5.90 7.06
CA PHE A 63 9.47 6.26 7.64
C PHE A 63 9.11 5.38 8.84
N PHE A 64 9.08 4.06 8.69
CA PHE A 64 8.75 3.15 9.80
C PHE A 64 9.76 3.26 10.94
N ALA A 65 11.05 3.46 10.64
CA ALA A 65 12.08 3.72 11.66
C ALA A 65 11.85 5.01 12.45
N SER A 66 11.10 5.97 11.91
CA SER A 66 10.77 7.23 12.57
C SER A 66 9.55 7.15 13.49
N ILE A 67 8.74 6.08 13.41
CA ILE A 67 7.54 5.93 14.24
C ILE A 67 7.96 5.57 15.68
N PRO A 68 7.54 6.35 16.71
CA PRO A 68 7.92 6.07 18.10
C PRO A 68 7.49 4.67 18.56
N ALA A 69 8.32 3.98 19.34
CA ALA A 69 8.00 2.63 19.82
C ALA A 69 6.71 2.55 20.66
N GLU A 70 6.33 3.66 21.31
CA GLU A 70 5.11 3.82 22.11
C GLU A 70 3.84 3.68 21.26
N TRP A 71 3.89 4.11 20.00
CA TRP A 71 2.77 4.03 19.07
C TRP A 71 2.35 2.59 18.81
N TYR A 72 3.33 1.72 18.58
CA TYR A 72 3.09 0.29 18.40
C TYR A 72 2.65 -0.42 19.68
N ARG A 73 2.96 0.13 20.88
CA ARG A 73 2.48 -0.42 22.16
C ARG A 73 1.03 -0.04 22.45
N LYS A 74 0.61 1.14 22.00
CA LYS A 74 -0.77 1.65 22.17
C LYS A 74 -1.73 1.18 21.08
N ASN A 75 -1.21 0.55 20.03
CA ASN A 75 -1.98 0.12 18.88
C ASN A 75 -1.90 -1.40 18.69
N ASP A 76 -2.92 -2.11 19.17
CA ASP A 76 -3.00 -3.58 19.05
C ASP A 76 -2.97 -4.08 17.59
N LEU A 77 -3.27 -3.20 16.62
CA LEU A 77 -3.24 -3.54 15.20
C LEU A 77 -1.82 -3.62 14.61
N ALA A 78 -0.80 -3.10 15.30
CA ALA A 78 0.60 -3.09 14.87
C ALA A 78 1.19 -4.48 14.55
N GLY A 79 0.61 -5.54 15.10
CA GLY A 79 1.00 -6.93 14.84
C GLY A 79 0.45 -7.52 13.55
N TYR A 80 -0.41 -6.81 12.81
CA TYR A 80 -1.16 -7.32 11.68
C TYR A 80 -0.79 -6.63 10.36
N GLU A 81 -0.87 -7.38 9.26
CA GLU A 81 -0.60 -6.91 7.90
C GLU A 81 -1.41 -5.66 7.54
N GLY A 82 -2.68 -5.62 7.96
CA GLY A 82 -3.59 -4.50 7.70
C GLY A 82 -3.09 -3.15 8.22
N TYR A 83 -2.33 -3.11 9.32
CA TYR A 83 -1.74 -1.86 9.82
C TYR A 83 -0.72 -1.30 8.83
N TYR A 84 0.21 -2.12 8.38
CA TYR A 84 1.24 -1.69 7.42
C TYR A 84 0.63 -1.36 6.06
N ALA A 85 -0.32 -2.18 5.58
CA ALA A 85 -1.06 -1.91 4.35
C ALA A 85 -1.79 -0.56 4.42
N SER A 86 -2.37 -0.20 5.56
CA SER A 86 -3.08 1.08 5.75
C SER A 86 -2.15 2.30 5.63
N ILE A 87 -0.90 2.17 6.07
CA ILE A 87 0.13 3.23 5.93
C ILE A 87 0.48 3.44 4.47
N PHE A 88 0.75 2.35 3.74
CA PHE A 88 0.99 2.41 2.30
C PHE A 88 -0.20 3.02 1.55
N TYR A 89 -1.42 2.60 1.90
CA TYR A 89 -2.65 3.16 1.34
C TYR A 89 -2.75 4.67 1.58
N CYS A 90 -2.51 5.13 2.82
CA CYS A 90 -2.58 6.54 3.16
C CYS A 90 -1.51 7.34 2.40
N TYR A 91 -0.29 6.83 2.28
CA TYR A 91 0.78 7.48 1.53
C TYR A 91 0.40 7.66 0.06
N PHE A 92 0.13 6.57 -0.66
CA PHE A 92 -0.18 6.67 -2.08
C PHE A 92 -1.47 7.43 -2.35
N SER A 93 -2.49 7.25 -1.51
CA SER A 93 -3.72 8.05 -1.62
C SER A 93 -3.41 9.53 -1.42
N SER A 94 -2.61 9.91 -0.42
CA SER A 94 -2.26 11.32 -0.17
C SER A 94 -1.47 11.99 -1.30
N LEU A 95 -0.80 11.20 -2.16
CA LEU A 95 -0.02 11.68 -3.31
C LEU A 95 -0.85 11.93 -4.57
N GLY A 96 -2.16 11.70 -4.55
CA GLY A 96 -2.96 11.86 -5.76
C GLY A 96 -3.35 10.55 -6.41
N PHE A 97 -2.65 9.46 -6.09
CA PHE A 97 -2.74 8.23 -6.88
C PHE A 97 -4.09 7.55 -6.74
N LYS A 98 -4.50 6.89 -7.81
CA LYS A 98 -5.59 5.92 -7.74
C LYS A 98 -5.05 4.70 -6.99
N VAL A 99 -5.71 4.36 -5.89
CA VAL A 99 -5.38 3.21 -5.04
C VAL A 99 -6.65 2.42 -4.79
N ILE A 100 -6.60 1.12 -5.02
CA ILE A 100 -7.63 0.17 -4.65
C ILE A 100 -7.04 -0.75 -3.60
N ALA A 101 -7.41 -0.53 -2.34
CA ALA A 101 -7.14 -1.52 -1.30
C ALA A 101 -8.09 -2.69 -1.47
N GLU A 102 -7.66 -3.87 -1.03
CA GLU A 102 -8.56 -5.00 -0.89
C GLU A 102 -9.21 -5.37 -2.24
N ASP A 103 -8.40 -5.35 -3.29
CA ASP A 103 -8.81 -5.33 -4.68
C ASP A 103 -9.20 -6.74 -5.16
N ALA A 104 -10.51 -6.95 -5.33
CA ALA A 104 -11.08 -8.24 -5.64
C ALA A 104 -10.69 -8.75 -7.05
N THR A 105 -10.45 -10.05 -7.13
CA THR A 105 -10.16 -10.81 -8.35
C THR A 105 -11.00 -12.09 -8.37
N ASN A 106 -11.01 -12.80 -9.49
CA ASN A 106 -11.62 -14.13 -9.58
C ASN A 106 -10.89 -15.21 -8.74
N TYR A 107 -9.62 -15.00 -8.38
CA TYR A 107 -8.78 -15.95 -7.64
C TYR A 107 -8.56 -15.56 -6.17
N GLY A 108 -9.17 -14.48 -5.70
CA GLY A 108 -9.00 -13.96 -4.35
C GLY A 108 -8.93 -12.44 -4.34
N LYS A 109 -8.10 -11.89 -3.47
CA LYS A 109 -8.08 -10.45 -3.19
C LYS A 109 -6.63 -10.00 -3.10
N ILE A 110 -6.29 -8.99 -3.87
CA ILE A 110 -5.00 -8.30 -3.79
C ILE A 110 -5.07 -7.35 -2.61
N ASP A 111 -4.01 -7.27 -1.79
CA ASP A 111 -4.00 -6.35 -0.66
C ASP A 111 -4.11 -4.89 -1.11
N MET A 112 -3.34 -4.50 -2.13
CA MET A 112 -3.41 -3.14 -2.68
C MET A 112 -2.91 -3.05 -4.12
N SER A 113 -3.66 -2.33 -4.95
CA SER A 113 -3.29 -1.98 -6.33
C SER A 113 -3.15 -0.45 -6.47
N VAL A 114 -2.03 0.02 -7.00
CA VAL A 114 -1.74 1.45 -7.24
C VAL A 114 -1.56 1.69 -8.74
N PHE A 115 -2.09 2.80 -9.26
CA PHE A 115 -2.08 3.10 -10.69
C PHE A 115 -1.48 4.47 -10.98
N LEU A 116 -0.59 4.53 -11.97
CA LEU A 116 0.04 5.75 -12.46
C LEU A 116 0.46 5.57 -13.92
N ASP A 117 0.10 6.51 -14.80
CA ASP A 117 0.61 6.63 -16.19
C ASP A 117 0.61 5.32 -17.01
N GLY A 118 -0.48 4.56 -16.94
CA GLY A 118 -0.60 3.29 -17.66
C GLY A 118 0.20 2.14 -17.04
N ARG A 119 0.76 2.33 -15.84
CA ARG A 119 1.39 1.31 -15.00
C ARG A 119 0.47 0.90 -13.85
N VAL A 120 0.59 -0.34 -13.41
CA VAL A 120 -0.03 -0.83 -12.18
C VAL A 120 1.02 -1.50 -11.29
N TYR A 121 0.95 -1.18 -10.00
CA TYR A 121 1.79 -1.74 -8.96
C TYR A 121 0.90 -2.55 -8.02
N ILE A 122 1.13 -3.85 -7.97
CA ILE A 122 0.34 -4.83 -7.22
C ILE A 122 1.14 -5.19 -5.98
N PHE A 123 0.65 -4.78 -4.81
CA PHE A 123 1.28 -5.02 -3.54
C PHE A 123 0.64 -6.21 -2.82
N GLU A 124 1.49 -7.01 -2.18
CA GLU A 124 1.11 -7.99 -1.16
C GLU A 124 1.98 -7.74 0.07
N PHE A 125 1.36 -7.77 1.25
CA PHE A 125 2.04 -7.52 2.51
C PHE A 125 2.07 -8.79 3.35
N LYS A 126 3.21 -9.06 3.98
CA LYS A 126 3.32 -10.10 5.01
C LYS A 126 3.98 -9.58 6.27
N VAL A 127 3.55 -10.10 7.40
CA VAL A 127 4.21 -9.86 8.69
C VAL A 127 4.89 -11.14 9.14
N VAL A 128 6.22 -11.08 9.28
CA VAL A 128 7.12 -12.15 9.71
C VAL A 128 7.71 -11.83 11.08
N GLU A 129 8.38 -12.80 11.70
CA GLU A 129 8.99 -12.58 13.02
C GLU A 129 10.28 -11.75 12.92
N TYR A 130 11.30 -12.22 12.20
CA TYR A 130 12.66 -11.61 12.20
C TYR A 130 13.27 -11.33 10.81
N VAL A 131 13.22 -12.31 9.92
CA VAL A 131 13.91 -12.31 8.62
C VAL A 131 12.89 -12.48 7.50
N PRO A 132 13.17 -11.95 6.28
CA PRO A 132 12.29 -12.17 5.15
C PRO A 132 12.21 -13.66 4.81
N GLU A 133 11.02 -14.09 4.41
CA GLU A 133 10.70 -15.45 3.98
C GLU A 133 10.33 -15.52 2.49
N GLY A 134 10.13 -14.37 1.81
CA GLY A 134 9.77 -14.30 0.39
C GLY A 134 8.32 -14.69 0.08
N ARG A 135 7.49 -14.88 1.11
CA ARG A 135 6.10 -15.35 1.00
C ARG A 135 5.22 -14.36 0.26
N ALA A 136 5.47 -13.05 0.44
CA ALA A 136 4.67 -12.00 -0.20
C ALA A 136 4.76 -12.06 -1.73
N ILE A 137 5.99 -12.09 -2.29
CA ILE A 137 6.19 -12.11 -3.74
C ILE A 137 5.79 -13.47 -4.35
N GLU A 138 6.06 -14.58 -3.65
CA GLU A 138 5.62 -15.90 -4.08
C GLU A 138 4.10 -16.00 -4.19
N GLN A 139 3.36 -15.42 -3.24
CA GLN A 139 1.90 -15.40 -3.28
C GLN A 139 1.39 -14.66 -4.53
N LEU A 140 1.93 -13.48 -4.83
CA LEU A 140 1.56 -12.71 -6.02
C LEU A 140 1.76 -13.51 -7.31
N LYS A 141 2.89 -14.21 -7.41
CA LYS A 141 3.24 -15.04 -8.59
C LYS A 141 2.33 -16.25 -8.71
N ASN A 142 2.12 -16.98 -7.62
CA ASN A 142 1.30 -18.19 -7.60
C ASN A 142 -0.17 -17.91 -7.90
N LYS A 143 -0.69 -16.79 -7.38
CA LYS A 143 -2.09 -16.39 -7.60
C LYS A 143 -2.33 -15.72 -8.94
N ARG A 144 -1.27 -15.29 -9.63
CA ARG A 144 -1.32 -14.65 -10.96
C ARG A 144 -2.26 -13.45 -11.01
N TYR A 145 -2.33 -12.68 -9.91
CA TYR A 145 -3.24 -11.54 -9.80
C TYR A 145 -3.00 -10.45 -10.88
N TYR A 146 -1.80 -10.42 -11.46
CA TYR A 146 -1.46 -9.55 -12.59
C TYR A 146 -2.32 -9.78 -13.85
N GLU A 147 -2.91 -10.97 -14.04
CA GLU A 147 -3.73 -11.28 -15.22
C GLU A 147 -4.95 -10.38 -15.35
N LYS A 148 -5.51 -9.92 -14.23
CA LYS A 148 -6.59 -8.93 -14.20
C LYS A 148 -6.23 -7.64 -14.95
N TYR A 149 -4.95 -7.31 -14.98
CA TYR A 149 -4.41 -6.07 -15.53
C TYR A 149 -3.64 -6.27 -16.83
N ALA A 150 -3.34 -7.50 -17.21
CA ALA A 150 -2.70 -7.82 -18.48
C ALA A 150 -3.52 -7.27 -19.65
N GLY A 151 -2.85 -6.61 -20.60
CA GLY A 151 -3.47 -6.03 -21.80
C GLY A 151 -4.15 -4.67 -21.62
N ASN A 152 -4.42 -4.22 -20.40
CA ASN A 152 -5.02 -2.90 -20.12
C ASN A 152 -4.00 -1.86 -19.63
N PHE A 153 -2.81 -2.32 -19.25
CA PHE A 153 -1.72 -1.50 -18.72
C PHE A 153 -0.42 -1.84 -19.47
N ASN A 154 0.41 -0.83 -19.68
CA ASN A 154 1.70 -0.95 -20.37
C ASN A 154 2.72 -1.71 -19.53
N GLU A 155 2.67 -1.55 -18.20
CA GLU A 155 3.58 -2.18 -17.27
C GLU A 155 2.83 -2.66 -16.03
N VAL A 156 3.16 -3.88 -15.59
CA VAL A 156 2.62 -4.47 -14.36
C VAL A 156 3.80 -4.88 -13.48
N TYR A 157 3.82 -4.36 -12.25
CA TYR A 157 4.83 -4.64 -11.25
C TYR A 157 4.20 -5.40 -10.07
N LEU A 158 4.79 -6.53 -9.71
CA LEU A 158 4.50 -7.24 -8.47
C LEU A 158 5.46 -6.74 -7.39
N ILE A 159 4.94 -6.37 -6.23
CA ILE A 159 5.73 -5.86 -5.11
C ILE A 159 5.34 -6.63 -3.85
N GLY A 160 6.22 -7.52 -3.41
CA GLY A 160 6.07 -8.23 -2.14
C GLY A 160 6.80 -7.46 -1.04
N VAL A 161 6.09 -7.11 0.04
CA VAL A 161 6.69 -6.38 1.17
C VAL A 161 6.51 -7.18 2.45
N GLU A 162 7.59 -7.43 3.16
CA GLU A 162 7.59 -8.19 4.41
C GLU A 162 8.07 -7.32 5.57
N PHE A 163 7.32 -7.30 6.66
CA PHE A 163 7.64 -6.57 7.89
C PHE A 163 7.97 -7.51 9.02
N SER A 164 8.99 -7.20 9.80
CA SER A 164 9.26 -7.93 11.04
C SER A 164 8.45 -7.34 12.19
N LYS A 165 7.74 -8.18 12.96
CA LYS A 165 7.06 -7.73 14.19
C LYS A 165 8.02 -7.17 15.23
N GLU A 166 9.20 -7.79 15.32
CA GLU A 166 10.22 -7.44 16.29
C GLU A 166 10.94 -6.14 15.90
N LYS A 167 11.38 -6.01 14.64
CA LYS A 167 12.03 -4.79 14.13
C LYS A 167 11.04 -3.67 13.80
N ARG A 168 9.76 -4.00 13.66
CA ARG A 168 8.64 -3.08 13.29
C ARG A 168 8.89 -2.33 11.99
N ASN A 169 9.62 -2.95 11.08
CA ASN A 169 10.08 -2.34 9.84
C ASN A 169 10.17 -3.39 8.72
N ILE A 170 10.33 -2.91 7.49
CA ILE A 170 10.51 -3.70 6.28
C ILE A 170 11.80 -4.52 6.41
N VAL A 171 11.66 -5.83 6.24
CA VAL A 171 12.77 -6.80 6.18
C VAL A 171 12.87 -7.48 4.82
N GLY A 172 11.81 -7.43 4.01
CA GLY A 172 11.79 -7.88 2.61
C GLY A 172 11.06 -6.88 1.73
N PHE A 173 11.60 -6.62 0.54
CA PHE A 173 10.98 -5.75 -0.46
C PHE A 173 11.41 -6.24 -1.84
N ASP A 174 10.60 -7.10 -2.42
CA ASP A 174 10.88 -7.77 -3.68
C ASP A 174 10.01 -7.17 -4.78
N VAL A 175 10.62 -6.91 -5.94
CA VAL A 175 9.93 -6.35 -7.10
C VAL A 175 10.17 -7.21 -8.32
N GLU A 176 9.09 -7.58 -9.01
CA GLU A 176 9.13 -8.30 -10.28
C GLU A 176 8.27 -7.58 -11.32
N LYS A 177 8.88 -7.24 -12.46
CA LYS A 177 8.13 -6.74 -13.62
C LYS A 177 7.59 -7.94 -14.41
N ILE A 178 6.28 -7.97 -14.62
CA ILE A 178 5.68 -8.97 -15.50
C ILE A 178 6.03 -8.63 -16.94
N LYS A 179 6.51 -9.64 -17.66
CA LYS A 179 6.61 -9.58 -19.12
C LYS A 179 5.22 -9.84 -19.68
N ILE A 180 4.60 -8.79 -20.19
CA ILE A 180 3.29 -8.82 -20.86
C ILE A 180 3.51 -9.03 -22.35
#